data_AF-A0A814HVM1-F1
#
_entry.id   AF-A0A814HVM1-F1
#
_cell.length_a   1.000
_cell.length_b   1.000
_cell.length_c   1.000
_cell.angle_alpha   90.00
_cell.angle_beta   90.00
_cell.angle_gamma   90.00
#
_symmetry.space_group_name_H-M   'P 1'
#
loop_
_entity.id
_entity.type
_entity.pdbx_description
1 polymer ?
#
loop_
_entity_poly.entity_id
_entity_poly.type
_entity_poly.pdbx_seq_one_letter_code
_entity_poly.pdbx_strand_id
1 'polypeptide(L)'
;MRFLMKLLVLSCLLIVVYQYSQCTELSRASLNSDTSENSLKLQYLQAFKEKRSVSEQQLAPFNAKVGVASSNVPAYSNGNDSYYSGEDSYLYGTYMGLKWQCVEYARRWTFLRKSSVFESVEGANNMWTQLKYVERVADKKQFSLKHHPNGSPTPPTNESYLIYPINKGAPYGHVAVIVDVLPNAIRIAEQNYYFNYWTKNYSRELPVTYRNGLYYVQDISEIYGWMEIDDKKELKPLDEITARRIQMKNAPTLDSNSICSHMNVHIYLFILFLCLCFGYFMFF
;
A
#
# COMPACT_ATOMS: atom_id res chain seq x y z
N MET A 1 38.81 34.46 -53.96
CA MET A 1 37.55 34.87 -53.27
C MET A 1 36.30 34.12 -53.72
N ARG A 2 35.94 34.08 -55.02
CA ARG A 2 34.68 33.44 -55.49
C ARG A 2 34.55 31.93 -55.23
N PHE A 3 35.67 31.19 -55.14
CA PHE A 3 35.67 29.74 -54.88
C PHE A 3 35.46 29.40 -53.40
N LEU A 4 36.12 30.13 -52.50
CA LEU A 4 35.95 29.99 -51.04
C LEU A 4 34.49 30.26 -50.62
N MET A 5 33.85 31.26 -51.23
CA MET A 5 32.47 31.63 -50.92
C MET A 5 31.48 30.54 -51.33
N LYS A 6 31.73 29.83 -52.44
CA LYS A 6 30.92 28.68 -52.86
C LYS A 6 31.08 27.49 -51.92
N LEU A 7 32.29 27.24 -51.41
CA LEU A 7 32.55 26.17 -50.44
C LEU A 7 31.81 26.42 -49.11
N LEU A 8 31.83 27.66 -48.62
CA LEU A 8 31.14 28.09 -47.40
C LEU A 8 29.61 27.97 -47.53
N VAL A 9 29.05 28.35 -48.68
CA VAL A 9 27.61 28.20 -48.93
C VAL A 9 27.22 26.73 -48.98
N LEU A 10 28.04 25.88 -49.61
CA LEU A 10 27.79 24.43 -49.67
C LEU A 10 27.88 23.76 -48.29
N SER A 11 28.85 24.16 -47.45
CA SER A 11 28.96 23.64 -46.09
C SER A 11 27.78 24.06 -45.21
N CYS A 12 27.32 25.31 -45.33
CA CYS A 12 26.12 25.76 -44.60
C CYS A 12 24.86 25.00 -45.04
N LEU A 13 24.70 24.76 -46.35
CA LEU A 13 23.59 23.96 -46.87
C LEU A 13 23.61 22.52 -46.34
N LEU A 14 24.79 21.88 -46.30
CA LEU A 14 24.93 20.52 -45.75
C LEU A 14 24.59 20.45 -44.26
N ILE A 15 24.98 21.47 -43.47
CA ILE A 15 24.65 21.56 -42.05
C ILE A 15 23.13 21.69 -41.85
N VAL A 16 22.47 22.55 -42.64
CA VAL A 16 21.01 22.73 -42.55
C VAL A 16 20.26 21.46 -42.94
N VAL A 17 20.69 20.77 -44.00
CA VAL A 17 20.10 19.49 -44.42
C VAL A 17 20.30 18.42 -43.35
N TYR A 18 21.49 18.34 -42.75
CA TYR A 18 21.77 17.41 -41.66
C TYR A 18 20.91 17.68 -40.43
N GLN A 19 20.78 18.94 -40.01
CA GLN A 19 19.91 19.34 -38.90
C GLN A 19 18.44 19.02 -39.16
N TYR A 20 17.96 19.24 -40.39
CA TYR A 20 16.60 18.90 -40.79
C TYR A 20 16.35 17.38 -40.78
N SER A 21 17.31 16.59 -41.26
CA SER A 21 17.26 15.12 -41.21
C SER A 21 17.19 14.61 -39.77
N GLN A 22 18.00 15.16 -38.86
CA GLN A 22 17.99 14.78 -37.45
C GLN A 22 16.66 15.14 -36.77
N CYS A 23 16.11 16.32 -37.06
CA CYS A 23 14.83 16.77 -36.50
C CYS A 23 13.65 15.88 -36.98
N THR A 24 13.67 15.45 -38.24
CA THR A 24 12.63 14.57 -38.80
C THR A 24 12.71 13.15 -38.25
N GLU A 25 13.91 12.59 -38.03
CA GLU A 25 14.07 11.30 -37.36
C GLU A 25 13.59 11.32 -35.90
N LEU A 26 13.92 12.36 -35.14
CA LEU A 26 13.44 12.53 -33.77
C LEU A 26 11.91 12.66 -33.70
N SER A 27 11.31 13.42 -34.62
CA SER A 27 9.86 13.55 -34.72
C SER A 27 9.18 12.22 -35.05
N ARG A 28 9.75 11.45 -35.98
CA ARG A 28 9.24 10.12 -36.37
C ARG A 28 9.37 9.10 -35.24
N ALA A 29 10.47 9.13 -34.49
CA ALA A 29 10.67 8.28 -33.32
C ALA A 29 9.65 8.60 -32.20
N SER A 30 9.35 9.88 -31.99
CA SER A 30 8.31 10.33 -31.06
C SER A 30 6.90 9.87 -31.46
N LEU A 31 6.55 9.96 -32.76
CA LEU A 31 5.25 9.47 -33.26
C LEU A 31 5.10 7.95 -33.11
N ASN A 32 6.19 7.20 -33.36
CA ASN A 32 6.19 5.74 -33.26
C ASN A 32 6.11 5.27 -31.80
N SER A 33 6.71 5.99 -30.85
CA SER A 33 6.60 5.64 -29.43
C SER A 33 5.18 5.87 -28.89
N ASP A 34 4.56 6.99 -29.27
CA ASP A 34 3.19 7.34 -28.85
C ASP A 34 2.13 6.39 -29.42
N THR A 35 2.32 5.92 -30.65
CA THR A 35 1.47 4.87 -31.27
C THR A 35 1.65 3.51 -30.60
N SER A 36 2.88 3.14 -30.22
CA SER A 36 3.14 1.89 -29.48
C SER A 36 2.60 1.91 -28.05
N GLU A 37 2.60 3.07 -27.38
CA GLU A 37 2.06 3.22 -26.03
C GLU A 37 0.53 3.09 -26.06
N ASN A 38 -0.12 3.75 -27.02
CA ASN A 38 -1.56 3.63 -27.21
C ASN A 38 -1.97 2.20 -27.55
N SER A 39 -1.19 1.46 -28.35
CA SER A 39 -1.50 0.07 -28.68
C SER A 39 -1.36 -0.87 -27.47
N LEU A 40 -0.31 -0.71 -26.65
CA LEU A 40 -0.14 -1.46 -25.40
C LEU A 40 -1.27 -1.18 -24.41
N LYS A 41 -1.65 0.09 -24.25
CA LYS A 41 -2.77 0.49 -23.38
C LYS A 41 -4.09 -0.09 -23.89
N LEU A 42 -4.33 -0.07 -25.20
CA LEU A 42 -5.51 -0.68 -25.83
C LEU A 42 -5.54 -2.19 -25.62
N GLN A 43 -4.41 -2.87 -25.80
CA GLN A 43 -4.29 -4.32 -25.56
C GLN A 43 -4.53 -4.66 -24.08
N TYR A 44 -3.98 -3.88 -23.16
CA TYR A 44 -4.26 -4.02 -21.73
C TYR A 44 -5.73 -3.80 -21.42
N LEU A 45 -6.35 -2.75 -21.98
CA LEU A 45 -7.78 -2.47 -21.80
C LEU A 45 -8.68 -3.57 -22.39
N GLN A 46 -8.27 -4.18 -23.50
CA GLN A 46 -9.00 -5.31 -24.09
C GLN A 46 -8.86 -6.56 -23.22
N ALA A 47 -7.64 -6.94 -22.83
CA ALA A 47 -7.40 -8.04 -21.91
C ALA A 47 -8.11 -7.83 -20.56
N PHE A 48 -8.18 -6.57 -20.09
CA PHE A 48 -8.91 -6.19 -18.90
C PHE A 48 -10.42 -6.44 -19.04
N LYS A 49 -11.03 -6.00 -20.15
CA LYS A 49 -12.46 -6.23 -20.43
C LYS A 49 -12.77 -7.72 -20.51
N GLU A 50 -11.94 -8.49 -21.20
CA GLU A 50 -12.06 -9.95 -21.30
C GLU A 50 -11.94 -10.62 -19.93
N LYS A 51 -10.98 -10.19 -19.10
CA LYS A 51 -10.81 -10.71 -17.74
C LYS A 51 -11.99 -10.34 -16.83
N ARG A 52 -12.56 -9.15 -16.99
CA ARG A 52 -13.78 -8.71 -16.26
C ARG A 52 -15.01 -9.50 -16.69
N SER A 53 -15.17 -9.82 -17.98
CA SER A 53 -16.27 -10.67 -18.47
C SER A 53 -16.12 -12.13 -18.04
N VAL A 54 -14.89 -12.60 -17.84
CA VAL A 54 -14.61 -13.95 -17.31
C VAL A 54 -14.72 -13.99 -15.78
N SER A 55 -14.65 -12.85 -15.08
CA SER A 55 -14.68 -12.76 -13.62
C SER A 55 -16.06 -12.53 -13.02
N GLU A 56 -17.13 -13.10 -13.58
CA GLU A 56 -18.33 -13.50 -12.81
C GLU A 56 -18.00 -14.61 -11.77
N GLN A 57 -16.77 -14.60 -11.24
CA GLN A 57 -16.42 -15.33 -10.04
C GLN A 57 -17.25 -14.78 -8.90
N GLN A 58 -17.75 -15.69 -8.07
CA GLN A 58 -18.55 -15.36 -6.90
C GLN A 58 -17.83 -14.32 -6.04
N LEU A 59 -18.46 -13.15 -5.87
CA LEU A 59 -17.99 -12.12 -4.95
C LEU A 59 -17.85 -12.75 -3.56
N ALA A 60 -16.68 -12.60 -2.95
CA ALA A 60 -16.42 -13.10 -1.63
C ALA A 60 -17.20 -12.24 -0.61
N PRO A 61 -17.92 -12.84 0.34
CA PRO A 61 -18.66 -12.09 1.35
C PRO A 61 -17.70 -11.28 2.22
N PHE A 62 -18.20 -10.22 2.86
CA PHE A 62 -17.43 -9.44 3.83
C PHE A 62 -16.75 -10.35 4.86
N ASN A 63 -15.54 -9.98 5.29
CA ASN A 63 -14.65 -10.76 6.16
C ASN A 63 -14.03 -12.04 5.56
N ALA A 64 -14.46 -12.51 4.37
CA ALA A 64 -13.81 -13.65 3.75
C ALA A 64 -12.36 -13.32 3.39
N LYS A 65 -11.42 -14.20 3.73
CA LYS A 65 -10.04 -14.10 3.27
C LYS A 65 -10.00 -14.35 1.76
N VAL A 66 -9.73 -13.31 0.97
CA VAL A 66 -9.74 -13.38 -0.49
C VAL A 66 -8.42 -13.88 -1.06
N GLY A 67 -7.31 -13.66 -0.35
CA GLY A 67 -6.00 -14.07 -0.82
C GLY A 67 -4.90 -13.82 0.20
N VAL A 68 -3.69 -14.23 -0.14
CA VAL A 68 -2.49 -13.99 0.65
C VAL A 68 -1.41 -13.49 -0.31
N ALA A 69 -0.85 -12.32 -0.03
CA ALA A 69 0.22 -11.76 -0.86
C ALA A 69 1.48 -12.63 -0.81
N SER A 70 2.37 -12.50 -1.80
CA SER A 70 3.72 -13.09 -1.81
C SER A 70 4.52 -12.69 -0.58
N SER A 71 4.16 -11.55 0.01
CA SER A 71 4.67 -11.08 1.29
C SER A 71 4.08 -11.78 2.52
N ASN A 72 3.26 -12.83 2.37
CA ASN A 72 2.55 -13.56 3.43
C ASN A 72 1.56 -12.71 4.25
N VAL A 73 0.99 -11.66 3.66
CA VAL A 73 -0.03 -10.81 4.30
C VAL A 73 -1.42 -11.14 3.72
N PRO A 74 -2.39 -11.60 4.54
CA PRO A 74 -3.73 -11.94 4.06
C PRO A 74 -4.52 -10.68 3.70
N ALA A 75 -5.30 -10.76 2.64
CA ALA A 75 -6.31 -9.76 2.27
C ALA A 75 -7.71 -10.31 2.54
N TYR A 76 -8.61 -9.43 2.95
CA TYR A 76 -10.00 -9.76 3.26
C TYR A 76 -10.95 -8.97 2.36
N SER A 77 -12.09 -9.57 2.02
CA SER A 77 -13.13 -8.92 1.24
C SER A 77 -13.80 -7.82 2.06
N ASN A 78 -13.92 -6.64 1.46
CA ASN A 78 -14.80 -5.58 1.95
C ASN A 78 -16.28 -5.81 1.53
N GLY A 79 -16.59 -6.95 0.89
CA GLY A 79 -17.93 -7.28 0.39
C GLY A 79 -18.23 -6.62 -0.95
N ASN A 80 -18.23 -5.29 -1.02
CA ASN A 80 -18.40 -4.51 -2.25
C ASN A 80 -17.74 -3.11 -2.14
N ASP A 81 -17.78 -2.35 -3.25
CA ASP A 81 -17.13 -1.04 -3.41
C ASP A 81 -17.74 0.08 -2.57
N SER A 82 -19.00 -0.09 -2.17
CA SER A 82 -19.79 0.90 -1.42
C SER A 82 -19.92 0.52 0.06
N TYR A 83 -19.31 -0.59 0.49
CA TYR A 83 -19.48 -1.11 1.84
C TYR A 83 -18.58 -0.37 2.83
N TYR A 84 -19.21 0.12 3.90
CA TYR A 84 -18.55 0.72 5.05
C TYR A 84 -18.98 -0.07 6.30
N SER A 85 -18.03 -0.78 6.92
CA SER A 85 -18.33 -1.65 8.06
C SER A 85 -18.61 -0.87 9.36
N GLY A 86 -17.99 0.31 9.52
CA GLY A 86 -17.89 0.98 10.82
C GLY A 86 -17.07 0.22 11.86
N GLU A 87 -16.38 -0.86 11.46
CA GLU A 87 -15.59 -1.70 12.34
C GLU A 87 -14.09 -1.37 12.25
N ASP A 88 -13.50 -1.01 13.37
CA ASP A 88 -12.06 -0.87 13.48
C ASP A 88 -11.34 -2.24 13.45
N SER A 89 -10.19 -2.24 12.80
CA SER A 89 -9.22 -3.35 12.78
C SER A 89 -8.06 -3.00 13.71
N TYR A 90 -7.77 -3.89 14.66
CA TYR A 90 -6.61 -3.79 15.55
C TYR A 90 -5.77 -5.06 15.46
N LEU A 91 -4.44 -4.89 15.53
CA LEU A 91 -3.50 -5.99 15.66
C LEU A 91 -2.48 -5.67 16.74
N TYR A 92 -2.37 -6.55 17.74
CA TYR A 92 -1.53 -6.33 18.94
C TYR A 92 -1.81 -4.98 19.63
N GLY A 93 -3.09 -4.60 19.73
CA GLY A 93 -3.53 -3.30 20.28
C GLY A 93 -3.16 -2.07 19.42
N THR A 94 -2.61 -2.27 18.23
CA THR A 94 -2.28 -1.18 17.29
C THR A 94 -3.40 -1.04 16.26
N TYR A 95 -3.89 0.18 16.03
CA TYR A 95 -4.94 0.46 15.06
C TYR A 95 -4.44 0.31 13.63
N MET A 96 -5.11 -0.54 12.85
CA MET A 96 -4.78 -0.79 11.44
C MET A 96 -5.62 0.05 10.49
N GLY A 97 -6.87 0.37 10.84
CA GLY A 97 -7.81 1.06 9.96
C GLY A 97 -9.21 0.44 10.04
N LEU A 98 -10.11 0.90 9.18
CA LEU A 98 -11.45 0.33 9.08
C LEU A 98 -11.43 -0.96 8.25
N LYS A 99 -12.09 -2.01 8.74
CA LYS A 99 -12.26 -3.26 7.99
C LYS A 99 -13.14 -3.03 6.75
N TRP A 100 -12.82 -3.52 5.55
CA TRP A 100 -11.51 -3.96 5.06
C TRP A 100 -11.08 -2.99 3.95
N GLN A 101 -10.81 -1.76 4.36
CA GLN A 101 -10.45 -0.67 3.46
C GLN A 101 -9.02 -0.85 2.91
N CYS A 102 -8.73 -0.18 1.80
CA CYS A 102 -7.40 -0.22 1.17
C CYS A 102 -6.31 0.35 2.10
N VAL A 103 -6.62 1.44 2.83
CA VAL A 103 -5.70 2.04 3.82
C VAL A 103 -5.44 1.08 4.99
N GLU A 104 -6.45 0.31 5.43
CA GLU A 104 -6.28 -0.72 6.46
C GLU A 104 -5.29 -1.79 6.03
N TYR A 105 -5.43 -2.28 4.80
CA TYR A 105 -4.51 -3.28 4.24
C TYR A 105 -3.08 -2.75 4.19
N ALA A 106 -2.88 -1.54 3.65
CA ALA A 106 -1.56 -0.94 3.53
C ALA A 106 -0.90 -0.76 4.91
N ARG A 107 -1.64 -0.24 5.91
CA ARG A 107 -1.11 -0.05 7.27
C ARG A 107 -0.78 -1.40 7.94
N ARG A 108 -1.66 -2.39 7.81
CA ARG A 108 -1.43 -3.73 8.37
C ARG A 108 -0.28 -4.45 7.69
N TRP A 109 -0.14 -4.29 6.38
CA TRP A 109 1.00 -4.81 5.64
C TRP A 109 2.30 -4.21 6.19
N THR A 110 2.38 -2.89 6.35
CA THR A 110 3.57 -2.20 6.90
C THR A 110 3.86 -2.65 8.32
N PHE A 111 2.82 -2.86 9.13
CA PHE A 111 3.01 -3.34 10.49
C PHE A 111 3.59 -4.75 10.53
N LEU A 112 3.03 -5.68 9.76
CA LEU A 112 3.50 -7.07 9.71
C LEU A 112 4.89 -7.20 9.05
N ARG A 113 5.19 -6.39 8.04
CA ARG A 113 6.40 -6.53 7.21
C ARG A 113 7.55 -5.64 7.63
N LYS A 114 7.26 -4.54 8.32
CA LYS A 114 8.23 -3.52 8.70
C LYS A 114 8.16 -3.15 10.18
N SER A 115 7.27 -3.75 10.98
CA SER A 115 7.06 -3.41 12.39
C SER A 115 6.72 -1.92 12.61
N SER A 116 6.14 -1.30 11.59
CA SER A 116 5.91 0.15 11.49
C SER A 116 4.51 0.47 10.99
N VAL A 117 4.02 1.65 11.28
CA VAL A 117 2.73 2.16 10.78
C VAL A 117 2.90 3.56 10.21
N PHE A 118 1.96 4.00 9.39
CA PHE A 118 1.83 5.41 9.00
C PHE A 118 0.61 6.03 9.66
N GLU A 119 0.60 7.36 9.77
CA GLU A 119 -0.46 8.15 10.41
C GLU A 119 -1.82 7.94 9.75
N SER A 120 -2.88 8.36 10.45
CA SER A 120 -4.23 8.35 9.90
C SER A 120 -4.35 9.36 8.76
N VAL A 121 -5.08 8.97 7.71
CA VAL A 121 -5.39 9.81 6.55
C VAL A 121 -6.89 9.69 6.27
N GLU A 122 -7.50 10.76 5.78
CA GLU A 122 -8.95 10.78 5.46
C GLU A 122 -9.27 9.91 4.25
N GLY A 123 -8.45 9.99 3.20
CA GLY A 123 -8.52 9.16 2.01
C GLY A 123 -7.17 8.56 1.65
N ALA A 124 -7.18 7.49 0.84
CA ALA A 124 -5.97 6.88 0.34
C ALA A 124 -5.16 7.83 -0.56
N ASN A 125 -5.80 8.72 -1.31
CA ASN A 125 -5.10 9.74 -2.10
C ASN A 125 -4.28 10.70 -1.23
N ASN A 126 -4.75 11.01 0.00
CA ASN A 126 -4.07 11.93 0.90
C ASN A 126 -2.71 11.38 1.36
N MET A 127 -2.48 10.06 1.25
CA MET A 127 -1.17 9.48 1.51
C MET A 127 -0.08 10.18 0.69
N TRP A 128 -0.36 10.52 -0.57
CA TRP A 128 0.60 11.15 -1.48
C TRP A 128 1.05 12.55 -1.05
N THR A 129 0.18 13.32 -0.40
CA THR A 129 0.46 14.72 -0.06
C THR A 129 0.80 14.92 1.41
N GLN A 130 0.25 14.08 2.30
CA GLN A 130 0.33 14.25 3.74
C GLN A 130 1.39 13.36 4.40
N LEU A 131 1.58 12.12 3.95
CA LEU A 131 2.50 11.20 4.64
C LEU A 131 3.96 11.51 4.32
N LYS A 132 4.76 11.68 5.36
CA LYS A 132 6.20 11.96 5.26
C LYS A 132 7.08 10.78 5.67
N TYR A 133 6.57 9.91 6.54
CA TYR A 133 7.30 8.78 7.10
C TYR A 133 6.37 7.63 7.47
N VAL A 134 6.96 6.46 7.69
CA VAL A 134 6.41 5.43 8.58
C VAL A 134 7.14 5.50 9.91
N GLU A 135 6.46 5.14 10.99
CA GLU A 135 6.99 5.13 12.35
C GLU A 135 7.05 3.69 12.87
N ARG A 136 8.23 3.27 13.32
CA ARG A 136 8.41 1.97 13.98
C ARG A 136 7.70 1.97 15.33
N VAL A 137 6.83 0.99 15.53
CA VAL A 137 5.90 0.98 16.67
C VAL A 137 6.65 0.84 18.01
N ALA A 138 7.73 0.06 18.03
CA ALA A 138 8.47 -0.26 19.25
C ALA A 138 9.11 0.98 19.91
N ASP A 139 9.77 1.82 19.11
CA ASP A 139 10.65 2.90 19.59
C ASP A 139 10.38 4.26 18.97
N LYS A 140 9.33 4.39 18.15
CA LYS A 140 8.91 5.64 17.52
C LYS A 140 9.92 6.22 16.53
N LYS A 141 10.90 5.42 16.09
CA LYS A 141 11.83 5.86 15.04
C LYS A 141 11.10 6.00 13.71
N GLN A 142 11.27 7.15 13.07
CA GLN A 142 10.63 7.49 11.79
C GLN A 142 11.55 7.18 10.60
N PHE A 143 10.95 6.70 9.52
CA PHE A 143 11.61 6.36 8.26
C PHE A 143 10.89 7.06 7.11
N SER A 144 11.61 7.92 6.40
CA SER A 144 11.03 8.83 5.40
C SER A 144 10.45 8.10 4.19
N LEU A 145 9.42 8.70 3.59
CA LEU A 145 8.82 8.23 2.34
C LEU A 145 9.34 9.03 1.15
N LYS A 146 9.99 8.36 0.21
CA LYS A 146 10.42 8.93 -1.07
C LYS A 146 9.28 8.80 -2.07
N HIS A 147 8.90 9.92 -2.68
CA HIS A 147 7.79 9.98 -3.62
C HIS A 147 8.34 9.93 -5.04
N HIS A 148 7.86 8.96 -5.82
CA HIS A 148 8.25 8.76 -7.20
C HIS A 148 7.00 8.88 -8.08
N PRO A 149 6.79 10.00 -8.79
CA PRO A 149 5.61 10.17 -9.62
C PRO A 149 5.55 9.11 -10.72
N ASN A 150 4.37 8.81 -11.22
CA ASN A 150 4.25 7.94 -12.40
C ASN A 150 4.89 8.64 -13.61
N GLY A 151 5.98 8.08 -14.13
CA GLY A 151 6.95 8.81 -14.97
C GLY A 151 8.22 9.25 -14.23
N SER A 152 8.61 8.57 -13.15
CA SER A 152 9.86 8.81 -12.42
C SER A 152 11.06 8.19 -13.16
N PRO A 153 12.27 8.78 -13.07
CA PRO A 153 13.51 8.12 -13.55
C PRO A 153 13.92 6.92 -12.69
N THR A 154 13.43 6.84 -11.46
CA THR A 154 13.59 5.67 -10.58
C THR A 154 12.53 4.65 -10.96
N PRO A 155 12.80 3.33 -10.95
CA PRO A 155 11.76 2.31 -11.14
C PRO A 155 10.91 2.11 -9.86
N PRO A 156 9.71 1.52 -9.99
CA PRO A 156 8.99 0.97 -8.85
C PRO A 156 9.83 -0.07 -8.10
N THR A 157 9.73 -0.07 -6.77
CA THR A 157 10.44 -1.02 -5.92
C THR A 157 9.45 -1.86 -5.12
N ASN A 158 9.88 -3.09 -4.75
CA ASN A 158 9.14 -3.91 -3.80
C ASN A 158 8.91 -3.13 -2.51
N GLU A 159 7.82 -3.46 -1.82
CA GLU A 159 7.49 -2.93 -0.50
C GLU A 159 7.18 -1.42 -0.49
N SER A 160 6.80 -0.87 -1.66
CA SER A 160 6.33 0.50 -1.83
C SER A 160 4.80 0.58 -1.88
N TYR A 161 4.24 1.75 -1.54
CA TYR A 161 2.82 2.02 -1.75
C TYR A 161 2.58 2.55 -3.15
N LEU A 162 1.61 2.01 -3.89
CA LEU A 162 1.13 2.54 -5.16
C LEU A 162 -0.13 3.37 -4.91
N ILE A 163 -0.09 4.67 -5.22
CA ILE A 163 -1.16 5.61 -4.86
C ILE A 163 -1.93 6.08 -6.09
N TYR A 164 -3.26 6.09 -5.96
CA TYR A 164 -4.20 6.53 -6.98
C TYR A 164 -4.91 7.81 -6.55
N PRO A 165 -5.18 8.74 -7.47
CA PRO A 165 -6.02 9.91 -7.24
C PRO A 165 -7.49 9.52 -6.99
N ILE A 166 -8.24 10.50 -6.49
CA ILE A 166 -9.70 10.44 -6.47
C ILE A 166 -10.23 10.30 -7.91
N ASN A 167 -11.16 9.37 -8.10
CA ASN A 167 -11.89 9.21 -9.35
C ASN A 167 -13.31 8.67 -9.08
N LYS A 168 -14.13 8.53 -10.13
CA LYS A 168 -15.53 8.09 -10.00
C LYS A 168 -15.70 6.73 -9.30
N GLY A 169 -14.76 5.80 -9.47
CA GLY A 169 -14.79 4.48 -8.85
C GLY A 169 -14.03 4.39 -7.53
N ALA A 170 -13.34 5.47 -7.13
CA ALA A 170 -12.55 5.54 -5.90
C ALA A 170 -12.62 6.97 -5.35
N PRO A 171 -13.71 7.36 -4.67
CA PRO A 171 -13.96 8.74 -4.22
C PRO A 171 -12.96 9.23 -3.15
N TYR A 172 -12.22 8.32 -2.52
CA TYR A 172 -11.14 8.60 -1.56
C TYR A 172 -9.75 8.30 -2.13
N GLY A 173 -9.66 8.11 -3.45
CA GLY A 173 -8.51 7.50 -4.10
C GLY A 173 -8.32 6.04 -3.70
N HIS A 174 -7.14 5.50 -3.99
CA HIS A 174 -6.83 4.11 -3.67
C HIS A 174 -5.35 3.92 -3.34
N VAL A 175 -5.05 2.90 -2.55
CA VAL A 175 -3.69 2.47 -2.23
C VAL A 175 -3.56 0.96 -2.39
N ALA A 176 -2.48 0.54 -3.03
CA ALA A 176 -2.04 -0.84 -3.07
C ALA A 176 -0.59 -0.94 -2.57
N VAL A 177 -0.15 -2.14 -2.21
CA VAL A 177 1.27 -2.40 -1.90
C VAL A 177 1.90 -3.16 -3.05
N ILE A 178 3.05 -2.69 -3.53
CA ILE A 178 3.88 -3.40 -4.52
C ILE A 178 4.58 -4.55 -3.81
N VAL A 179 4.23 -5.80 -4.16
CA VAL A 179 4.74 -7.00 -3.49
C VAL A 179 5.77 -7.76 -4.30
N ASP A 180 5.74 -7.64 -5.64
CA ASP A 180 6.80 -8.15 -6.52
C ASP A 180 7.06 -7.16 -7.67
N VAL A 181 8.32 -6.95 -8.01
CA VAL A 181 8.77 -6.20 -9.21
C VAL A 181 9.35 -7.20 -10.19
N LEU A 182 8.76 -7.24 -11.39
CA LEU A 182 9.16 -8.06 -12.52
C LEU A 182 9.86 -7.19 -13.58
N PRO A 183 10.50 -7.77 -14.61
CA PRO A 183 11.18 -6.99 -15.64
C PRO A 183 10.30 -5.95 -16.36
N ASN A 184 9.01 -6.24 -16.56
CA ASN A 184 8.07 -5.42 -17.33
C ASN A 184 6.71 -5.24 -16.63
N ALA A 185 6.63 -5.54 -15.34
CA ALA A 185 5.40 -5.44 -14.57
C ALA A 185 5.68 -5.33 -13.08
N ILE A 186 4.67 -4.92 -12.33
CA ILE A 186 4.62 -5.08 -10.88
C ILE A 186 3.43 -5.95 -10.50
N ARG A 187 3.56 -6.67 -9.39
CA ARG A 187 2.44 -7.31 -8.72
C ARG A 187 2.10 -6.52 -7.48
N ILE A 188 0.81 -6.28 -7.31
CA ILE A 188 0.30 -5.53 -6.18
C ILE A 188 -0.62 -6.38 -5.33
N ALA A 189 -0.73 -6.01 -4.07
CA ALA A 189 -1.65 -6.57 -3.11
C ALA A 189 -2.46 -5.44 -2.47
N GLU A 190 -3.79 -5.59 -2.42
CA GLU A 190 -4.70 -4.53 -2.00
C GLU A 190 -6.03 -5.09 -1.47
N GLN A 191 -6.80 -4.26 -0.77
CA GLN A 191 -8.20 -4.52 -0.42
C GLN A 191 -9.09 -3.43 -1.01
N ASN A 192 -10.39 -3.69 -1.06
CA ASN A 192 -11.40 -2.73 -1.51
C ASN A 192 -11.18 -2.19 -2.94
N TYR A 193 -10.75 -3.08 -3.86
CA TYR A 193 -10.68 -2.78 -5.30
C TYR A 193 -11.43 -3.86 -6.10
N TYR A 194 -11.03 -5.12 -5.90
CA TYR A 194 -11.81 -6.29 -6.33
C TYR A 194 -12.20 -7.14 -5.13
N PHE A 195 -13.35 -7.80 -5.25
CA PHE A 195 -13.99 -8.57 -4.17
C PHE A 195 -14.03 -10.07 -4.46
N ASN A 196 -13.32 -10.52 -5.50
CA ASN A 196 -13.17 -11.94 -5.84
C ASN A 196 -11.98 -12.56 -5.11
N TYR A 197 -12.00 -13.89 -4.95
CA TYR A 197 -10.85 -14.63 -4.48
C TYR A 197 -9.66 -14.49 -5.44
N TRP A 198 -8.48 -14.25 -4.88
CA TRP A 198 -7.24 -14.22 -5.63
C TRP A 198 -6.89 -15.63 -6.08
N THR A 199 -6.52 -15.77 -7.35
CA THR A 199 -6.04 -17.04 -7.91
C THR A 199 -4.52 -17.21 -7.77
N LYS A 200 -3.85 -16.19 -7.26
CA LYS A 200 -2.39 -16.06 -7.11
C LYS A 200 -2.05 -15.38 -5.79
N ASN A 201 -0.76 -15.24 -5.51
CA ASN A 201 -0.25 -14.55 -4.33
C ASN A 201 -0.17 -13.01 -4.52
N TYR A 202 -1.08 -12.44 -5.29
CA TYR A 202 -1.22 -11.01 -5.55
C TYR A 202 -2.64 -10.73 -6.06
N SER A 203 -3.14 -9.50 -5.90
CA SER A 203 -4.47 -9.11 -6.39
C SER A 203 -4.44 -8.84 -7.89
N ARG A 204 -3.48 -8.05 -8.35
CA ARG A 204 -3.33 -7.61 -9.73
C ARG A 204 -1.86 -7.55 -10.14
N GLU A 205 -1.63 -7.71 -11.44
CA GLU A 205 -0.33 -7.48 -12.08
C GLU A 205 -0.52 -6.33 -13.06
N LEU A 206 0.31 -5.30 -12.93
CA LEU A 206 0.22 -4.06 -13.70
C LEU A 206 1.46 -3.93 -14.58
N PRO A 207 1.31 -3.66 -15.88
CA PRO A 207 2.46 -3.44 -16.77
C PRO A 207 3.29 -2.24 -16.32
N VAL A 208 4.61 -2.36 -16.51
CA VAL A 208 5.55 -1.25 -16.37
C VAL A 208 6.24 -1.03 -17.70
N THR A 209 6.21 0.21 -18.18
CA THR A 209 6.94 0.61 -19.38
C THR A 209 8.05 1.58 -19.05
N TYR A 210 9.20 1.42 -19.69
CA TYR A 210 10.31 2.37 -19.63
C TYR A 210 10.42 3.10 -20.96
N ARG A 211 10.32 4.43 -20.93
CA ARG A 211 10.37 5.29 -22.13
C ARG A 211 10.99 6.63 -21.79
N ASN A 212 11.85 7.13 -22.68
CA ASN A 212 12.51 8.43 -22.55
C ASN A 212 13.20 8.64 -21.19
N GLY A 213 13.78 7.58 -20.62
CA GLY A 213 14.44 7.67 -19.32
C GLY A 213 13.53 7.50 -18.09
N LEU A 214 12.23 7.29 -18.28
CA LEU A 214 11.21 7.32 -17.22
C LEU A 214 10.40 6.02 -17.17
N TYR A 215 9.99 5.62 -15.96
CA TYR A 215 9.18 4.44 -15.68
C TYR A 215 7.72 4.81 -15.45
N TYR A 216 6.83 4.05 -16.08
CA TYR A 216 5.39 4.24 -15.98
C TYR A 216 4.67 2.94 -15.63
N VAL A 217 3.92 2.95 -14.54
CA VAL A 217 2.97 1.90 -14.19
C VAL A 217 1.66 2.17 -14.94
N GLN A 218 1.15 1.16 -15.63
CA GLN A 218 -0.07 1.26 -16.43
C GLN A 218 -1.26 0.61 -15.73
N ASP A 219 -2.37 1.32 -15.70
CA ASP A 219 -3.65 0.80 -15.22
C ASP A 219 -4.82 1.53 -15.91
N ILE A 220 -6.04 1.04 -15.69
CA ILE A 220 -7.28 1.67 -16.20
C ILE A 220 -7.52 3.03 -15.54
N SER A 221 -7.14 3.15 -14.27
CA SER A 221 -7.22 4.36 -13.47
C SER A 221 -5.88 5.09 -13.54
N GLU A 222 -5.94 6.42 -13.44
CA GLU A 222 -4.73 7.22 -13.25
C GLU A 222 -4.01 6.81 -11.96
N ILE A 223 -2.68 6.95 -11.94
CA ILE A 223 -1.81 6.62 -10.81
C ILE A 223 -0.96 7.87 -10.54
N TYR A 224 -0.92 8.34 -9.29
CA TYR A 224 -0.02 9.42 -8.91
C TYR A 224 1.43 8.98 -8.97
N GLY A 225 1.72 7.79 -8.44
CA GLY A 225 3.06 7.21 -8.42
C GLY A 225 3.19 6.19 -7.30
N TRP A 226 4.43 5.95 -6.87
CA TRP A 226 4.72 5.08 -5.74
C TRP A 226 5.54 5.79 -4.66
N MET A 227 5.32 5.38 -3.42
CA MET A 227 6.00 5.88 -2.23
C MET A 227 6.88 4.77 -1.66
N GLU A 228 8.19 4.98 -1.73
CA GLU A 228 9.21 4.06 -1.23
C GLU A 228 9.54 4.40 0.23
N ILE A 229 9.59 3.38 1.09
CA ILE A 229 10.07 3.54 2.47
C ILE A 229 11.60 3.52 2.46
N ASP A 230 12.23 4.64 2.78
CA ASP A 230 13.68 4.71 2.99
C ASP A 230 14.04 4.18 4.38
N ASP A 231 14.02 2.85 4.51
CA ASP A 231 14.26 2.17 5.77
C ASP A 231 15.74 1.92 6.07
N LYS A 232 16.63 2.19 5.11
CA LYS A 232 18.08 1.91 5.19
C LYS A 232 18.39 0.48 5.64
N LYS A 233 17.52 -0.48 5.31
CA LYS A 233 17.56 -1.90 5.74
C LYS A 233 17.42 -2.12 7.25
N GLU A 234 16.91 -1.14 7.99
CA GLU A 234 16.71 -1.24 9.44
C GLU A 234 15.37 -1.89 9.83
N LEU A 235 14.35 -1.76 8.98
CA LEU A 235 13.02 -2.30 9.26
C LEU A 235 12.95 -3.79 8.93
N LYS A 236 12.28 -4.54 9.80
CA LYS A 236 12.17 -6.00 9.72
C LYS A 236 10.71 -6.44 9.91
N PRO A 237 10.34 -7.63 9.37
CA PRO A 237 9.06 -8.25 9.68
C PRO A 237 8.85 -8.36 11.18
N LEU A 238 7.60 -8.21 11.60
CA LEU A 238 7.20 -8.27 12.99
C LEU A 238 7.40 -9.68 13.53
N ASP A 239 8.30 -9.83 14.50
CA ASP A 239 8.50 -11.06 15.24
C ASP A 239 7.56 -11.15 16.46
N GLU A 240 7.36 -12.36 16.98
CA GLU A 240 6.45 -12.62 18.10
C GLU A 240 6.84 -11.90 19.40
N ILE A 241 8.13 -11.72 19.66
CA ILE A 241 8.62 -11.05 20.88
C ILE A 241 8.26 -9.57 20.80
N THR A 242 8.56 -8.94 19.67
CA THR A 242 8.21 -7.54 19.40
C THR A 242 6.70 -7.34 19.44
N ALA A 243 5.92 -8.22 18.82
CA ALA A 243 4.46 -8.18 18.85
C ALA A 243 3.89 -8.23 20.27
N ARG A 244 4.39 -9.15 21.12
CA ARG A 244 3.96 -9.25 22.53
C ARG A 244 4.30 -7.99 23.33
N ARG A 245 5.49 -7.42 23.14
CA ARG A 245 5.87 -6.15 23.79
C ARG A 245 4.95 -5.00 23.39
N ILE A 246 4.60 -4.91 22.11
CA ILE A 246 3.66 -3.91 21.60
C ILE A 246 2.27 -4.12 22.23
N GLN A 247 1.76 -5.35 22.26
CA GLN A 247 0.48 -5.67 22.90
C GLN A 247 0.45 -5.30 24.39
N MET A 248 1.54 -5.58 25.13
CA MET A 248 1.63 -5.23 26.55
C MET A 248 1.68 -3.71 26.76
N LYS A 249 2.41 -2.97 25.90
CA LYS A 249 2.48 -1.51 25.97
C LYS A 249 1.16 -0.83 25.62
N ASN A 250 0.40 -1.42 24.69
CA ASN A 250 -0.91 -0.93 24.27
C ASN A 250 -2.06 -1.47 25.13
N ALA A 251 -1.80 -2.40 26.06
CA ALA A 251 -2.83 -2.92 26.94
C ALA A 251 -3.38 -1.76 27.77
N PRO A 252 -4.71 -1.69 27.98
CA PRO A 252 -5.27 -0.74 28.93
C PRO A 252 -4.57 -0.94 30.26
N THR A 253 -4.02 0.13 30.83
CA THR A 253 -3.52 0.07 32.21
C THR A 253 -4.69 -0.36 33.08
N LEU A 254 -4.60 -1.55 33.70
CA LEU A 254 -5.53 -1.92 34.76
C LEU A 254 -5.44 -0.82 35.81
N ASP A 255 -6.53 -0.09 36.00
CA ASP A 255 -6.63 0.93 37.02
C ASP A 255 -6.30 0.26 38.37
N SER A 256 -5.26 0.75 39.05
CA SER A 256 -4.82 0.23 40.34
C SER A 256 -5.95 0.25 41.37
N ASN A 257 -6.96 1.11 41.17
CA ASN A 257 -8.17 1.16 41.99
C ASN A 257 -9.07 -0.08 41.83
N SER A 258 -9.09 -0.74 40.67
CA SER A 258 -9.87 -1.96 40.42
C SER A 258 -9.25 -3.20 41.06
N ILE A 259 -7.91 -3.25 41.16
CA ILE A 259 -7.20 -4.35 41.82
C ILE A 259 -7.37 -4.24 43.35
N CYS A 260 -7.31 -3.02 43.90
CA CYS A 260 -7.52 -2.78 45.32
C CYS A 260 -8.95 -3.11 45.80
N SER A 261 -9.97 -2.81 44.98
CA SER A 261 -11.36 -3.14 45.32
C SER A 261 -11.62 -4.65 45.33
N HIS A 262 -11.06 -5.41 44.37
CA HIS A 262 -11.18 -6.86 44.36
C HIS A 262 -10.41 -7.56 45.50
N MET A 263 -9.21 -7.07 45.86
CA MET A 263 -8.47 -7.58 47.01
C MET A 263 -9.20 -7.33 48.33
N ASN A 264 -9.81 -6.15 48.51
CA ASN A 264 -10.59 -5.84 49.71
C ASN A 264 -11.80 -6.77 49.86
N VAL A 265 -12.54 -7.04 48.78
CA VAL A 265 -13.71 -7.93 48.83
C VAL A 265 -13.34 -9.36 49.27
N HIS A 266 -12.21 -9.90 48.79
CA HIS A 266 -11.75 -11.22 49.22
C HIS A 266 -11.28 -11.26 50.67
N ILE A 267 -10.63 -10.19 51.16
CA ILE A 267 -10.25 -10.07 52.57
C ILE A 267 -11.49 -9.98 53.46
N TYR A 268 -12.50 -9.18 53.09
CA TYR A 268 -13.75 -9.08 53.85
C TYR A 268 -14.52 -10.41 53.88
N LEU A 269 -14.59 -11.13 52.76
CA LEU A 269 -15.22 -12.46 52.72
C LEU A 269 -14.46 -13.48 53.58
N PHE A 270 -13.13 -13.42 53.61
CA PHE A 270 -12.31 -14.30 54.44
C PHE A 270 -12.46 -14.00 55.93
N ILE A 271 -12.53 -12.71 56.31
CA ILE A 271 -12.81 -12.29 57.68
C ILE A 271 -14.23 -12.68 58.10
N LEU A 272 -15.23 -12.52 57.23
CA LEU A 272 -16.60 -12.95 57.51
C LEU A 272 -16.70 -14.47 57.73
N PHE A 273 -15.98 -15.24 56.91
CA PHE A 273 -15.90 -16.69 57.04
C PHE A 273 -15.24 -17.10 58.37
N LEU A 274 -14.13 -16.46 58.76
CA LEU A 274 -13.49 -16.69 60.06
C LEU A 274 -14.41 -16.32 61.23
N CYS A 275 -15.14 -15.20 61.16
CA CYS A 275 -16.09 -14.81 62.20
C CYS A 275 -17.25 -15.80 62.33
N LEU A 276 -17.76 -16.36 61.22
CA LEU A 276 -18.80 -17.39 61.23
C LEU A 276 -18.29 -18.73 61.76
N CYS A 277 -17.04 -19.11 61.43
CA CYS A 277 -16.41 -20.33 61.95
C CYS A 277 -16.06 -20.24 63.45
N PHE A 278 -15.63 -19.08 63.95
CA PHE A 278 -15.33 -18.89 65.38
C PHE A 278 -16.56 -18.58 66.23
N GLY A 279 -17.60 -17.93 65.67
CA GLY A 279 -18.86 -17.70 66.38
C GLY A 279 -19.62 -18.99 66.71
N TYR A 280 -19.41 -20.04 65.93
CA TYR A 280 -20.01 -21.37 66.18
C TYR A 280 -19.34 -22.13 67.33
N PHE A 281 -18.15 -21.72 67.77
CA PHE A 281 -17.40 -22.37 68.87
C PHE A 281 -17.70 -21.79 70.26
N MET A 282 -18.56 -20.76 70.37
CA MET A 282 -18.96 -20.16 71.65
C MET A 282 -20.37 -20.55 72.13
N PHE A 283 -21.07 -21.44 71.43
CA PHE A 283 -22.43 -21.89 71.79
C PHE A 283 -22.63 -23.42 71.81
N PHE A 284 -21.55 -24.18 71.94
CA PHE A 284 -21.59 -25.60 72.34
C PHE A 284 -20.71 -25.82 73.56
#